data_AF-A0A4U0SQ96-F1
#
_entry.id   AF-A0A4U0SQ96-F1
#
_cell.length_a   1.000
_cell.length_b   1.000
_cell.length_c   1.000
_cell.angle_alpha   90.00
_cell.angle_beta   90.00
_cell.angle_gamma   90.00
#
_symmetry.space_group_name_H-M   'P 1'
#
loop_
_entity.id
_entity.type
_entity.pdbx_description
1 polymer ?
#
loop_
_entity_poly.entity_id
_entity_poly.type
_entity_poly.pdbx_seq_one_letter_code
_entity_poly.pdbx_strand_id
1 'polypeptide(L)'
;MDVARPLRADPPRYLLPSRLPSSHAASVADWLSAQPDSWREQVRYVAIDLCSTFRAAVHRALPHAAVVVDCFHIAQLAQRHLADLRRRLTWRQHGRLWGSKTRIVVPLWSPSPSGTGSPGP
;
A
#
# COMPACT_ATOMS: atom_id res chain seq x y z
N MET A 1 -9.00 43.73 -41.31
CA MET A 1 -9.43 42.32 -41.23
C MET A 1 -8.64 41.61 -42.31
N ASP A 2 -7.66 40.77 -42.04
CA ASP A 2 -7.59 39.68 -41.08
C ASP A 2 -6.13 39.50 -40.60
N VAL A 3 -5.95 39.19 -39.32
CA VAL A 3 -4.67 39.11 -38.63
C VAL A 3 -4.12 37.69 -38.74
N ALA A 4 -3.13 37.50 -39.61
CA ALA A 4 -2.41 36.24 -39.75
C ALA A 4 -1.63 35.92 -38.46
N ARG A 5 -2.22 35.04 -37.64
CA ARG A 5 -1.67 34.46 -36.41
C ARG A 5 -0.42 33.62 -36.73
N PRO A 6 0.73 33.80 -36.07
CA PRO A 6 1.88 32.93 -36.29
C PRO A 6 1.61 31.54 -35.69
N LEU A 7 1.80 30.51 -36.50
CA LEU A 7 1.84 29.11 -36.09
C LEU A 7 3.01 28.95 -35.11
N ARG A 8 2.67 28.74 -33.84
CA ARG A 8 3.61 28.40 -32.77
C ARG A 8 4.33 27.11 -33.20
N ALA A 9 5.59 27.21 -33.57
CA ALA A 9 6.43 26.04 -33.81
C ALA A 9 6.45 25.20 -32.51
N ASP A 10 6.00 23.95 -32.61
CA ASP A 10 6.13 22.97 -31.53
C ASP A 10 7.62 22.57 -31.48
N PRO A 11 8.35 22.79 -30.37
CA PRO A 11 9.72 22.34 -30.29
C PRO A 11 9.76 20.81 -30.37
N PRO A 12 10.80 20.20 -30.99
CA PRO A 12 10.87 18.76 -31.16
C PRO A 12 10.81 18.10 -29.79
N ARG A 13 9.80 17.22 -29.63
CA ARG A 13 9.70 16.29 -28.50
C ARG A 13 11.06 15.65 -28.30
N TYR A 14 11.73 16.04 -27.22
CA TYR A 14 13.05 15.54 -26.85
C TYR A 14 13.04 14.02 -26.98
N LEU A 15 13.83 13.55 -27.94
CA LEU A 15 14.37 12.20 -27.97
C LEU A 15 15.08 11.99 -26.62
N LEU A 16 14.34 11.45 -25.64
CA LEU A 16 14.93 10.92 -24.42
C LEU A 16 15.89 9.81 -24.85
N PRO A 17 17.19 9.91 -24.54
CA PRO A 17 18.13 8.84 -24.84
C PRO A 17 17.65 7.56 -24.19
N SER A 18 17.50 6.53 -25.02
CA SER A 18 17.24 5.15 -24.64
C SER A 18 18.36 4.63 -23.74
N ARG A 19 18.22 4.82 -22.43
CA ARG A 19 18.86 3.96 -21.43
C ARG A 19 17.78 3.13 -20.77
N LEU A 20 17.83 1.83 -21.06
CA LEU A 20 17.12 0.75 -20.41
C LEU A 20 17.17 0.92 -18.87
N PRO A 21 16.14 0.40 -18.16
CA PRO A 21 15.74 0.90 -16.87
C PRO A 21 16.93 0.82 -15.93
N SER A 22 17.33 1.96 -15.37
CA SER A 22 18.08 1.90 -14.13
C SER A 22 17.23 1.05 -13.20
N SER A 23 17.75 -0.12 -12.80
CA SER A 23 17.10 -0.93 -11.78
C SER A 23 16.77 0.02 -10.62
N HIS A 24 15.59 -0.07 -10.01
CA HIS A 24 15.17 0.90 -8.99
C HIS A 24 16.26 1.09 -7.92
N ALA A 25 17.03 0.02 -7.62
CA ALA A 25 18.20 0.04 -6.76
C ALA A 25 19.35 0.97 -7.24
N ALA A 26 19.66 1.01 -8.54
CA ALA A 26 20.68 1.90 -9.10
C ALA A 26 20.29 3.38 -8.99
N SER A 27 19.03 3.71 -9.34
CA SER A 27 18.52 5.08 -9.17
C SER A 27 18.57 5.53 -7.71
N VAL A 28 18.28 4.62 -6.77
CA VAL A 28 18.35 4.91 -5.33
C VAL A 28 19.79 5.11 -4.87
N ALA A 29 20.75 4.30 -5.36
CA ALA A 29 22.17 4.49 -5.06
C ALA A 29 22.68 5.85 -5.56
N ASP A 30 22.32 6.22 -6.78
CA ASP A 30 22.70 7.50 -7.38
C ASP A 30 22.10 8.68 -6.60
N TRP A 31 20.82 8.60 -6.25
CA TRP A 31 20.15 9.61 -5.44
C TRP A 31 20.75 9.74 -4.04
N LEU A 32 21.07 8.62 -3.38
CA LEU A 32 21.73 8.60 -2.08
C LEU A 32 23.12 9.22 -2.16
N SER A 33 23.87 8.92 -3.21
CA SER A 33 25.23 9.44 -3.42
C SER A 33 25.25 10.94 -3.75
N ALA A 34 24.15 11.46 -4.31
CA ALA A 34 23.99 12.89 -4.60
C ALA A 34 23.63 13.73 -3.36
N GLN A 35 23.38 13.12 -2.20
CA GLN A 35 23.06 13.87 -0.98
C GLN A 35 24.33 14.47 -0.33
N PRO A 36 24.20 15.61 0.39
CA PRO A 36 25.31 16.22 1.10
C PRO A 36 25.99 15.27 2.09
N ASP A 37 27.31 15.33 2.19
CA ASP A 37 28.11 14.44 3.05
C ASP A 37 27.68 14.52 4.53
N SER A 38 27.43 15.73 5.02
CA SER A 38 26.95 15.96 6.38
C SER A 38 25.61 15.29 6.69
N TRP A 39 24.75 15.12 5.68
CA TRP A 39 23.50 14.38 5.82
C TRP A 39 23.77 12.88 5.82
N ARG A 40 24.60 12.39 4.87
CA ARG A 40 24.94 10.96 4.75
C ARG A 40 25.57 10.42 6.03
N GLU A 41 26.49 11.16 6.64
CA GLU A 41 27.15 10.81 7.91
C GLU A 41 26.17 10.67 9.08
N GLN A 42 25.04 11.39 9.05
CA GLN A 42 24.02 11.32 10.10
C GLN A 42 23.10 10.10 9.96
N VAL A 43 23.03 9.49 8.77
CA VAL A 43 22.19 8.32 8.52
C VAL A 43 22.82 7.09 9.17
N ARG A 44 22.25 6.66 10.31
CA ARG A 44 22.72 5.47 11.05
C ARG A 44 21.99 4.19 10.69
N TYR A 45 20.74 4.29 10.25
CA TYR A 45 19.89 3.12 9.97
C TYR A 45 19.15 3.31 8.66
N VAL A 46 19.11 2.26 7.84
CA VAL A 46 18.34 2.21 6.61
C VAL A 46 17.48 0.96 6.62
N ALA A 47 16.15 1.15 6.59
CA ALA A 47 15.22 0.05 6.39
C ALA A 47 15.12 -0.26 4.89
N ILE A 48 15.33 -1.52 4.51
CA ILE A 48 15.17 -1.99 3.13
C ILE A 48 14.21 -3.15 3.05
N ASP A 49 13.56 -3.29 1.91
CA ASP A 49 12.86 -4.51 1.54
C ASP A 49 13.87 -5.66 1.47
N LEU A 50 13.42 -6.91 1.57
CA LEU A 50 14.25 -8.13 1.49
C LEU A 50 14.88 -8.38 0.10
N CYS A 51 15.30 -7.33 -0.59
CA CYS A 51 15.90 -7.34 -1.91
C CYS A 51 17.43 -7.15 -1.81
N SER A 52 18.18 -8.13 -2.29
CA SER A 52 19.65 -8.13 -2.25
C SER A 52 20.28 -7.00 -3.07
N THR A 53 19.61 -6.56 -4.15
CA THR A 53 20.11 -5.46 -5.00
C THR A 53 20.05 -4.11 -4.28
N PHE A 54 19.00 -3.85 -3.50
CA PHE A 54 18.89 -2.66 -2.67
C PHE A 54 19.89 -2.67 -1.52
N ARG A 55 20.13 -3.83 -0.90
CA ARG A 55 21.17 -3.96 0.13
C ARG A 55 22.55 -3.54 -0.40
N ALA A 56 22.91 -4.02 -1.59
CA ALA A 56 24.19 -3.67 -2.21
C ALA A 56 24.26 -2.18 -2.59
N ALA A 57 23.17 -1.62 -3.11
CA ALA A 57 23.06 -0.20 -3.45
C ALA A 57 23.25 0.72 -2.24
N VAL A 58 22.53 0.44 -1.14
CA VAL A 58 22.63 1.21 0.11
C VAL A 58 24.03 1.10 0.71
N HIS A 59 24.62 -0.09 0.74
CA HIS A 59 25.97 -0.26 1.30
C HIS A 59 27.05 0.48 0.49
N ARG A 60 26.87 0.67 -0.83
CA ARG A 60 27.79 1.48 -1.64
C ARG A 60 27.68 2.98 -1.32
N ALA A 61 26.47 3.47 -1.08
CA ALA A 61 26.24 4.89 -0.84
C ALA A 61 26.46 5.31 0.64
N LEU A 62 26.22 4.39 1.58
CA LEU A 62 26.24 4.61 3.03
C LEU A 62 26.90 3.39 3.73
N PRO A 63 28.23 3.27 3.71
CA PRO A 63 28.93 2.11 4.27
C PRO A 63 28.84 2.02 5.80
N HIS A 64 28.60 3.13 6.48
CA HIS A 64 28.48 3.21 7.94
C HIS A 64 27.06 2.97 8.47
N ALA A 65 26.05 2.96 7.59
CA ALA A 65 24.66 2.80 8.01
C ALA A 65 24.29 1.32 8.21
N ALA A 66 23.67 1.00 9.35
CA ALA A 66 23.14 -0.33 9.61
C ALA A 66 21.88 -0.58 8.78
N VAL A 67 21.88 -1.69 8.03
CA VAL A 67 20.76 -2.09 7.19
C VAL A 67 19.80 -2.97 7.98
N VAL A 68 18.54 -2.54 8.08
CA VAL A 68 17.45 -3.22 8.79
C VAL A 68 16.42 -3.72 7.78
N VAL A 69 15.78 -4.86 8.07
CA VAL A 69 14.70 -5.39 7.24
C VAL A 69 13.42 -4.61 7.47
N ASP A 70 12.74 -4.24 6.39
CA ASP A 70 11.43 -3.62 6.47
C ASP A 70 10.31 -4.64 6.77
N CYS A 71 9.83 -4.63 8.02
CA CYS A 71 8.72 -5.45 8.49
C CYS A 71 7.37 -5.11 7.83
N PHE A 72 7.21 -3.91 7.26
CA PHE A 72 5.97 -3.49 6.61
C PHE A 72 5.63 -4.40 5.43
N HIS A 73 6.62 -4.75 4.62
CA HIS A 73 6.44 -5.64 3.48
C HIS A 73 6.00 -7.04 3.89
N ILE A 74 6.53 -7.55 5.00
CA ILE A 74 6.13 -8.85 5.58
C ILE A 74 4.69 -8.77 6.08
N ALA A 75 4.34 -7.72 6.83
CA ALA A 75 3.00 -7.51 7.34
C ALA A 75 1.97 -7.39 6.20
N GLN A 76 2.31 -6.64 5.14
CA GLN A 76 1.46 -6.48 3.97
C GLN A 76 1.27 -7.80 3.20
N LEU A 77 2.33 -8.62 3.10
CA LEU A 77 2.23 -9.96 2.51
C LEU A 77 1.29 -10.87 3.34
N ALA A 78 1.47 -10.89 4.65
CA ALA A 78 0.62 -11.68 5.55
C ALA A 78 -0.85 -11.24 5.48
N GLN A 79 -1.11 -9.94 5.48
CA GLN A 79 -2.47 -9.38 5.35
C GLN A 79 -3.14 -9.81 4.05
N ARG A 80 -2.43 -9.81 2.91
CA ARG A 80 -2.96 -10.28 1.62
C ARG A 80 -3.37 -11.75 1.67
N HIS A 81 -2.52 -12.61 2.21
CA HIS A 81 -2.83 -14.04 2.33
C HIS A 81 -4.01 -14.30 3.28
N LEU A 82 -4.08 -13.59 4.41
CA LEU A 82 -5.20 -13.68 5.34
C LEU A 82 -6.51 -13.20 4.69
N ALA A 83 -6.48 -12.12 3.92
CA ALA A 83 -7.65 -11.63 3.18
C ALA A 83 -8.15 -12.69 2.19
N ASP A 84 -7.25 -13.36 1.48
CA ASP A 84 -7.61 -14.42 0.54
C ASP A 84 -8.17 -15.66 1.24
N LEU A 85 -7.60 -16.04 2.39
CA LEU A 85 -8.14 -17.12 3.21
C LEU A 85 -9.54 -16.79 3.72
N ARG A 86 -9.76 -15.58 4.26
CA ARG A 86 -11.08 -15.09 4.69
C ARG A 86 -12.07 -15.15 3.54
N ARG A 87 -11.70 -14.61 2.37
CA ARG A 87 -12.53 -14.65 1.17
C ARG A 87 -12.91 -16.08 0.81
N ARG A 88 -11.95 -17.01 0.75
CA ARG A 88 -12.20 -18.43 0.43
C ARG A 88 -13.09 -19.12 1.46
N LEU A 89 -12.92 -18.83 2.75
CA LEU A 89 -13.74 -19.41 3.81
C LEU A 89 -15.17 -18.87 3.75
N THR A 90 -15.34 -17.55 3.57
CA THR A 90 -16.64 -16.93 3.35
C THR A 90 -17.32 -17.49 2.10
N TRP A 91 -16.61 -17.66 0.98
CA TRP A 91 -17.17 -18.33 -0.21
C TRP A 91 -17.54 -19.79 0.05
N ARG A 92 -16.75 -20.55 0.83
CA ARG A 92 -17.10 -21.94 1.19
C ARG A 92 -18.29 -22.06 2.15
N GLN A 93 -18.44 -21.09 3.05
CA GLN A 93 -19.52 -21.03 4.04
C GLN A 93 -20.81 -20.50 3.42
N HIS A 94 -20.74 -19.40 2.65
CA HIS A 94 -21.90 -18.73 2.08
C HIS A 94 -22.21 -19.18 0.64
N GLY A 95 -21.25 -19.75 -0.09
CA GLY A 95 -21.51 -20.36 -1.40
C GLY A 95 -22.35 -21.63 -1.34
N ARG A 96 -22.44 -22.30 -0.17
CA ARG A 96 -23.44 -23.34 0.11
C ARG A 96 -24.80 -22.80 0.56
N LEU A 97 -24.86 -21.53 0.96
CA LEU A 97 -26.08 -20.88 1.46
C LEU A 97 -26.63 -19.82 0.49
N TRP A 98 -25.98 -19.54 -0.63
CA TRP A 98 -26.55 -18.65 -1.65
C TRP A 98 -27.78 -19.26 -2.36
N GLY A 99 -28.07 -20.55 -2.13
CA GLY A 99 -29.36 -21.18 -2.46
C GLY A 99 -30.39 -21.17 -1.32
N SER A 100 -30.02 -20.76 -0.11
CA SER A 100 -30.89 -20.79 1.06
C SER A 100 -30.92 -19.40 1.70
N LYS A 101 -31.98 -18.63 1.40
CA LYS A 101 -32.34 -17.40 2.12
C LYS A 101 -32.48 -17.66 3.62
N THR A 102 -31.37 -17.76 4.35
CA THR A 102 -31.38 -17.61 5.80
C THR A 102 -31.39 -16.13 6.06
N ARG A 103 -32.60 -15.59 6.11
CA ARG A 103 -32.88 -14.25 6.60
C ARG A 103 -32.33 -14.22 8.03
N ILE A 104 -31.21 -13.53 8.25
CA ILE A 104 -30.81 -13.17 9.61
C ILE A 104 -31.91 -12.24 10.11
N VAL A 105 -32.86 -12.80 10.84
CA VAL A 105 -33.81 -12.02 11.62
C VAL A 105 -33.01 -11.57 12.84
N VAL A 106 -32.52 -10.34 12.80
CA VAL A 106 -32.09 -9.64 14.01
C VAL A 106 -33.36 -9.53 14.87
N PRO A 107 -33.42 -10.13 16.07
CA PRO A 107 -34.58 -9.92 16.92
C PRO A 107 -34.59 -8.44 17.29
N LEU A 108 -35.54 -7.72 16.71
CA LEU A 108 -35.87 -6.38 17.15
C LEU A 108 -36.31 -6.52 18.61
N TRP A 109 -35.51 -5.97 19.51
CA TRP A 109 -35.86 -5.85 20.92
C TRP A 109 -37.23 -5.18 21.04
N SER A 110 -38.21 -5.91 21.59
CA SER A 110 -39.53 -5.38 21.95
C SER A 110 -39.60 -5.25 23.47
N PRO A 111 -39.84 -4.06 24.04
CA PRO A 111 -40.12 -3.95 25.46
C PRO A 111 -41.50 -4.56 25.75
N SER A 112 -41.56 -5.48 26.71
CA SER A 112 -42.81 -6.08 27.19
C SER A 112 -43.57 -5.09 28.08
N PRO A 113 -44.89 -4.91 27.91
CA PRO A 113 -45.67 -4.09 28.83
C PRO A 113 -46.06 -4.92 30.06
N SER A 114 -45.45 -4.64 31.21
CA SER A 114 -45.95 -5.08 32.51
C SER A 114 -45.91 -3.89 33.47
N GLY A 115 -46.97 -3.48 34.15
CA GLY A 115 -48.23 -4.17 34.35
C GLY A 115 -49.37 -3.23 34.70
N THR A 116 -50.56 -3.63 34.28
CA THR A 116 -51.82 -3.22 34.88
C THR A 116 -52.00 -4.04 36.16
N GLY A 117 -51.71 -3.44 37.30
CA GLY A 117 -52.11 -3.95 38.62
C GLY A 117 -53.44 -3.31 39.04
N SER A 118 -54.51 -4.10 39.08
CA SER A 118 -55.80 -3.78 39.72
C SER A 118 -56.51 -5.11 40.01
N PRO A 119 -57.47 -5.24 40.96
CA PRO A 119 -57.83 -4.41 42.12
C PRO A 119 -58.01 -5.21 43.45
N GLY A 120 -58.24 -4.51 44.56
CA GLY A 120 -59.04 -4.98 45.72
C GLY A 120 -58.30 -5.13 47.06
N PRO A 121 -59.01 -5.20 48.20
CA PRO A 121 -60.47 -5.06 48.41
C PRO A 121 -60.95 -3.63 48.71
#